data_AF-A0A1A9AIT7-F1
#
_entry.id   AF-A0A1A9AIT7-F1
#
_cell.length_a   1.000
_cell.length_b   1.000
_cell.length_c   1.000
_cell.angle_alpha   90.00
_cell.angle_beta   90.00
_cell.angle_gamma   90.00
#
_symmetry.space_group_name_H-M   'P 1'
#
loop_
_entity.id
_entity.type
_entity.pdbx_description
1 polymer ?
#
loop_
_entity_poly.entity_id
_entity_poly.type
_entity_poly.pdbx_seq_one_letter_code
_entity_poly.pdbx_strand_id
1 'polypeptide(L)'
;MYNFVSSHETYKRMFDDTTKDDSYKSMQPCENVNYLDFDNGASFDYPCERVAMYLSSIKEKDGYSVNKSEGCKYLSYILYNELMSREKSKYDTLKFYEEFKNTYDELDICSGYIEIISGDIFENITKLCKMYSELSKFKSTHDIGVHERCQYVAQCVTSYNSYIRLCNNSIYRDLCNALEDFRQNYNEYMDSQTICESIPKHLPPAFGHNIIVISLIPIFTPLGSRIHHLLRRQKKILNNIEDISAELNHTSERNNKHSENMRYNIAYYSS
;
A
#
# COMPACT_ATOMS: atom_id res chain seq x y z
N MET A 1 -3.46 2.94 -7.51
CA MET A 1 -2.13 3.41 -7.07
C MET A 1 -1.02 2.34 -6.93
N TYR A 2 -1.13 1.33 -6.06
CA TYR A 2 0.05 0.59 -5.54
C TYR A 2 0.72 -0.45 -6.46
N ASN A 3 0.16 -0.81 -7.61
CA ASN A 3 0.62 -1.97 -8.39
C ASN A 3 2.05 -1.87 -8.96
N PHE A 4 2.65 -0.68 -9.03
CA PHE A 4 4.03 -0.53 -9.53
C PHE A 4 5.10 -0.86 -8.46
N VAL A 5 4.75 -0.98 -7.17
CA VAL A 5 5.74 -1.01 -6.07
C VAL A 5 6.69 -2.20 -6.13
N SER A 6 6.24 -3.36 -6.63
CA SER A 6 7.07 -4.56 -6.83
C SER A 6 8.12 -4.36 -7.92
N SER A 7 7.81 -3.51 -8.90
CA SER A 7 8.64 -3.12 -10.03
C SER A 7 9.27 -1.73 -9.85
N HIS A 8 9.25 -1.18 -8.62
CA HIS A 8 9.68 0.20 -8.34
C HIS A 8 11.11 0.48 -8.84
N GLU A 9 12.05 -0.43 -8.58
CA GLU A 9 13.45 -0.27 -9.02
C GLU A 9 13.59 -0.22 -10.54
N THR A 10 12.72 -0.92 -11.28
CA THR A 10 12.71 -0.89 -12.76
C THR A 10 12.29 0.49 -13.27
N TYR A 11 11.16 1.00 -12.77
CA TYR A 11 10.67 2.32 -13.19
C TYR A 11 11.56 3.45 -12.69
N LYS A 12 12.13 3.31 -11.48
CA LYS A 12 13.11 4.24 -10.93
C LYS A 12 14.36 4.30 -11.76
N ARG A 13 14.97 3.15 -12.09
CA ARG A 13 16.13 3.11 -12.98
C ARG A 13 15.81 3.74 -14.33
N MET A 14 14.67 3.41 -14.91
CA MET A 14 14.25 3.99 -16.19
C MET A 14 14.12 5.51 -16.11
N PHE A 15 13.54 6.04 -15.03
CA PHE A 15 13.43 7.48 -14.81
C PHE A 15 14.76 8.15 -14.48
N ASP A 16 15.67 7.49 -13.75
CA ASP A 16 16.97 8.06 -13.40
C ASP A 16 17.93 8.04 -14.60
N ASP A 17 17.94 6.96 -15.39
CA ASP A 17 18.85 6.76 -16.52
C ASP A 17 18.52 7.67 -17.70
N THR A 18 17.23 7.87 -18.01
CA THR A 18 16.82 8.82 -19.05
C THR A 18 17.32 10.23 -18.74
N THR A 19 17.51 10.56 -17.47
CA THR A 19 17.79 11.93 -17.02
C THR A 19 19.28 12.26 -16.92
N LYS A 20 20.14 11.28 -17.26
CA LYS A 20 21.60 11.42 -17.36
C LYS A 20 22.10 11.48 -18.80
N ASP A 21 21.25 11.16 -19.77
CA ASP A 21 21.62 11.08 -21.18
C ASP A 21 21.42 12.44 -21.87
N ASP A 22 22.53 13.09 -22.20
CA ASP A 22 22.54 14.37 -22.91
C ASP A 22 21.96 14.29 -24.34
N SER A 23 21.80 13.09 -24.92
CA SER A 23 21.26 12.91 -26.27
C SER A 23 19.78 13.29 -26.40
N TYR A 24 19.02 13.20 -25.30
CA TYR A 24 17.59 13.50 -25.26
C TYR A 24 17.27 14.96 -24.90
N LYS A 25 18.27 15.79 -24.58
CA LYS A 25 18.11 17.26 -24.39
C LYS A 25 17.63 18.00 -25.66
N SER A 26 17.47 17.29 -26.77
CA SER A 26 16.95 17.80 -28.04
C SER A 26 15.45 17.61 -28.23
N MET A 27 14.76 16.91 -27.32
CA MET A 27 13.30 16.83 -27.30
C MET A 27 12.79 18.14 -26.71
N GLN A 28 12.29 19.03 -27.59
CA GLN A 28 11.79 20.39 -27.38
C GLN A 28 11.82 20.95 -25.94
N PRO A 29 12.42 22.12 -25.72
CA PRO A 29 12.40 22.74 -24.40
C PRO A 29 10.96 22.86 -23.91
N CYS A 30 10.82 22.78 -22.58
CA CYS A 30 9.64 23.15 -21.82
C CYS A 30 9.35 24.65 -21.95
N GLU A 31 9.25 25.11 -23.18
CA GLU A 31 8.79 26.41 -23.62
C GLU A 31 7.29 26.20 -23.90
N ASN A 32 6.42 26.96 -23.25
CA ASN A 32 4.96 27.02 -23.45
C ASN A 32 4.04 26.21 -22.50
N VAL A 33 4.53 25.49 -21.49
CA VAL A 33 3.61 25.12 -20.38
C VAL A 33 3.42 26.38 -19.52
N ASN A 34 2.19 26.72 -19.14
CA ASN A 34 1.92 27.99 -18.46
C ASN A 34 2.39 27.94 -16.99
N TYR A 35 3.66 28.26 -16.75
CA TYR A 35 4.35 28.08 -15.47
C TYR A 35 3.98 29.10 -14.39
N LEU A 36 3.24 30.15 -14.74
CA LEU A 36 3.00 31.32 -13.87
C LEU A 36 2.30 30.96 -12.56
N ASP A 37 1.71 29.77 -12.46
CA ASP A 37 1.05 29.33 -11.24
C ASP A 37 1.83 28.30 -10.41
N PHE A 38 2.97 27.77 -10.91
CA PHE A 38 3.82 26.78 -10.20
C PHE A 38 4.95 27.45 -9.38
N ASP A 39 4.79 28.75 -9.10
CA ASP A 39 5.82 29.65 -8.57
C ASP A 39 6.26 29.34 -7.12
N ASN A 40 7.31 28.52 -7.00
CA ASN A 40 8.04 28.29 -5.75
C ASN A 40 9.57 28.41 -5.91
N GLY A 41 10.05 29.11 -6.94
CA GLY A 41 11.47 29.46 -7.11
C GLY A 41 12.42 28.33 -7.57
N ALA A 42 11.90 27.21 -8.06
CA ALA A 42 12.70 26.20 -8.76
C ALA A 42 12.42 26.27 -10.28
N SER A 43 13.46 26.13 -11.13
CA SER A 43 13.27 26.00 -12.58
C SER A 43 12.47 24.73 -12.85
N PHE A 44 11.24 24.92 -13.32
CA PHE A 44 10.26 23.89 -13.64
C PHE A 44 10.60 23.14 -14.94
N ASP A 45 11.51 23.71 -15.73
CA ASP A 45 12.01 23.14 -16.99
C ASP A 45 12.62 21.75 -16.73
N TYR A 46 13.40 21.61 -15.66
CA TYR A 46 14.03 20.33 -15.32
C TYR A 46 13.02 19.21 -15.02
N PRO A 47 12.03 19.38 -14.13
CA PRO A 47 10.94 18.40 -13.96
C PRO A 47 10.20 18.06 -15.26
N CYS A 48 9.88 19.05 -16.09
CA CYS A 48 9.12 18.85 -17.32
C CYS A 48 9.91 18.04 -18.38
N GLU A 49 11.19 18.33 -18.59
CA GLU A 49 12.05 17.57 -19.51
C GLU A 49 12.14 16.09 -19.10
N ARG A 50 12.33 15.83 -17.80
CA ARG A 50 12.42 14.45 -17.28
C ARG A 50 11.13 13.67 -17.47
N VAL A 51 9.99 14.33 -17.30
CA VAL A 51 8.67 13.74 -17.57
C VAL A 51 8.54 13.37 -19.03
N ALA A 52 8.91 14.26 -19.96
CA ALA A 52 8.87 13.99 -21.40
C ALA A 52 9.75 12.77 -21.77
N MET A 53 11.00 12.72 -21.30
CA MET A 53 11.91 11.61 -21.57
C MET A 53 11.39 10.27 -21.02
N TYR A 54 10.83 10.30 -19.82
CA TYR A 54 10.26 9.11 -19.19
C TYR A 54 9.03 8.59 -19.94
N LEU A 55 8.14 9.49 -20.38
CA LEU A 55 6.96 9.13 -21.16
C LEU A 55 7.33 8.53 -22.52
N SER A 56 8.33 9.09 -23.20
CA SER A 56 8.91 8.50 -24.41
C SER A 56 9.44 7.09 -24.16
N SER A 57 10.14 6.87 -23.04
CA SER A 57 10.61 5.54 -22.66
C SER A 57 9.49 4.54 -22.38
N ILE A 58 8.40 4.98 -21.75
CA ILE A 58 7.20 4.14 -21.59
C ILE A 58 6.63 3.79 -22.96
N LYS A 59 6.46 4.78 -23.85
CA LYS A 59 5.89 4.61 -25.19
C LYS A 59 6.67 3.58 -26.02
N GLU A 60 7.99 3.59 -25.94
CA GLU A 60 8.85 2.66 -26.67
C GLU A 60 8.87 1.23 -26.09
N LYS A 61 8.74 1.10 -24.75
CA LYS A 61 8.98 -0.17 -24.05
C LYS A 61 7.71 -0.89 -23.60
N ASP A 62 6.55 -0.23 -23.69
CA ASP A 62 5.25 -0.79 -23.29
C ASP A 62 4.94 -2.09 -24.03
N GLY A 63 4.38 -3.07 -23.31
CA GLY A 63 4.10 -4.40 -23.83
C GLY A 63 5.32 -5.31 -24.01
N TYR A 64 6.54 -4.79 -23.82
CA TYR A 64 7.78 -5.59 -23.89
C TYR A 64 8.43 -5.77 -22.52
N SER A 65 8.90 -4.67 -21.91
CA SER A 65 9.69 -4.70 -20.67
C SER A 65 9.11 -3.84 -19.55
N VAL A 66 8.09 -3.05 -19.86
CA VAL A 66 7.37 -2.22 -18.88
C VAL A 66 5.88 -2.31 -19.12
N ASN A 67 5.11 -2.09 -18.05
CA ASN A 67 3.67 -1.94 -18.13
C ASN A 67 3.31 -0.45 -18.08
N LYS A 68 2.64 0.05 -19.12
CA LYS A 68 2.19 1.45 -19.19
C LYS A 68 1.42 1.92 -17.96
N SER A 69 0.45 1.14 -17.47
CA SER A 69 -0.35 1.53 -16.30
C SER A 69 0.52 1.73 -15.05
N GLU A 70 1.44 0.80 -14.79
CA GLU A 70 2.37 0.90 -13.68
C GLU A 70 3.36 2.05 -13.84
N GLY A 71 3.92 2.23 -15.05
CA GLY A 71 4.84 3.35 -15.33
C GLY A 71 4.19 4.71 -15.12
N CYS A 72 2.92 4.87 -15.53
CA CYS A 72 2.16 6.09 -15.29
C CYS A 72 1.83 6.32 -13.80
N LYS A 73 1.56 5.27 -13.03
CA LYS A 73 1.37 5.41 -11.58
C LYS A 73 2.68 5.72 -10.86
N TYR A 74 3.80 5.17 -11.33
CA TYR A 74 5.12 5.58 -10.89
C TYR A 74 5.38 7.06 -11.21
N LEU A 75 4.96 7.55 -12.39
CA LEU A 75 5.03 8.97 -12.73
C LEU A 75 4.26 9.84 -11.72
N SER A 76 3.06 9.40 -11.31
CA SER A 76 2.31 10.11 -10.26
C SER A 76 3.12 10.20 -8.96
N TYR A 77 3.76 9.10 -8.55
CA TYR A 77 4.60 9.03 -7.35
C TYR A 77 5.79 9.99 -7.41
N ILE A 78 6.51 10.03 -8.53
CA ILE A 78 7.69 10.87 -8.66
C ILE A 78 7.34 12.35 -8.77
N LEU A 79 6.26 12.69 -9.49
CA LEU A 79 5.73 14.06 -9.55
C LEU A 79 5.36 14.57 -8.16
N TYR A 80 4.67 13.75 -7.36
CA TYR A 80 4.38 14.11 -5.97
C TYR A 80 5.65 14.37 -5.18
N ASN A 81 6.65 13.47 -5.26
CA ASN A 81 7.90 13.61 -4.53
C ASN A 81 8.66 14.90 -4.90
N GLU A 82 8.79 15.19 -6.20
CA GLU A 82 9.64 16.28 -6.69
C GLU A 82 8.96 17.66 -6.58
N LEU A 83 7.65 17.72 -6.84
CA LEU A 83 6.93 18.98 -7.03
C LEU A 83 5.94 19.30 -5.92
N MET A 84 5.40 18.31 -5.22
CA MET A 84 4.26 18.50 -4.31
C MET A 84 4.65 18.30 -2.84
N SER A 85 5.55 17.36 -2.56
CA SER A 85 6.06 17.14 -1.21
C SER A 85 6.80 18.41 -0.77
N ARG A 86 6.29 19.06 0.29
CA ARG A 86 6.72 20.36 0.88
C ARG A 86 5.94 21.62 0.46
N GLU A 87 4.66 21.51 0.06
CA GLU A 87 3.83 22.68 -0.33
C GLU A 87 4.47 23.51 -1.46
N LYS A 88 5.30 22.83 -2.25
CA LYS A 88 6.08 23.42 -3.35
C LYS A 88 5.22 23.82 -4.55
N SER A 89 3.94 23.50 -4.51
CA SER A 89 3.04 23.69 -5.63
C SER A 89 1.61 23.76 -5.10
N LYS A 90 0.81 24.64 -5.73
CA LYS A 90 -0.65 24.72 -5.54
C LYS A 90 -1.42 23.69 -6.37
N TYR A 91 -0.71 22.87 -7.16
CA TYR A 91 -1.23 21.94 -8.14
C TYR A 91 -1.09 20.52 -7.60
N ASP A 92 -1.95 19.60 -8.03
CA ASP A 92 -1.74 18.17 -7.80
C ASP A 92 -1.09 17.51 -9.02
N THR A 93 -0.78 16.22 -8.90
CA THR A 93 -0.14 15.42 -9.95
C THR A 93 -0.95 15.40 -11.25
N LEU A 94 -2.29 15.47 -11.13
CA LEU A 94 -3.20 15.44 -12.28
C LEU A 94 -3.17 16.77 -13.01
N LYS A 95 -3.27 17.89 -12.30
CA LYS A 95 -3.23 19.23 -12.90
C LYS A 95 -1.89 19.52 -13.58
N PHE A 96 -0.77 19.06 -13.01
CA PHE A 96 0.52 19.10 -13.70
C PHE A 96 0.47 18.35 -15.04
N TYR A 97 -0.08 17.13 -15.03
CA TYR A 97 -0.10 16.29 -16.21
C TYR A 97 -1.05 16.82 -17.29
N GLU A 98 -2.15 17.46 -16.90
CA GLU A 98 -3.07 18.12 -17.82
C GLU A 98 -2.41 19.28 -18.58
N GLU A 99 -1.68 20.13 -17.88
CA GLU A 99 -0.91 21.20 -18.52
C GLU A 99 0.18 20.64 -19.43
N PHE A 100 0.90 19.61 -18.97
CA PHE A 100 1.93 18.94 -19.78
C PHE A 100 1.37 18.38 -21.09
N LYS A 101 0.28 17.61 -21.05
CA LYS A 101 -0.28 16.97 -22.25
C LYS A 101 -0.96 17.96 -23.20
N ASN A 102 -1.44 19.10 -22.69
CA ASN A 102 -1.98 20.16 -23.55
C ASN A 102 -0.88 20.81 -24.40
N THR A 103 0.35 20.83 -23.90
CA THR A 103 1.53 21.31 -24.62
C THR A 103 2.16 20.22 -25.51
N TYR A 104 2.17 18.97 -25.06
CA TYR A 104 2.79 17.82 -25.73
C TYR A 104 1.78 16.67 -25.93
N ASP A 105 0.88 16.84 -26.89
CA ASP A 105 -0.23 15.89 -27.13
C ASP A 105 0.27 14.51 -27.58
N GLU A 106 1.41 14.45 -28.27
CA GLU A 106 2.06 13.23 -28.74
C GLU A 106 2.65 12.37 -27.62
N LEU A 107 2.78 12.97 -26.42
CA LEU A 107 3.23 12.34 -25.17
C LEU A 107 2.08 12.14 -24.17
N ASP A 108 0.82 12.21 -24.61
CA ASP A 108 -0.35 11.81 -23.81
C ASP A 108 -0.46 10.27 -23.68
N ILE A 109 0.52 9.69 -22.99
CA ILE A 109 0.60 8.24 -22.72
C ILE A 109 -0.18 7.89 -21.46
N CYS A 110 -0.18 8.76 -20.45
CA CYS A 110 -0.65 8.44 -19.11
C CYS A 110 -2.05 8.93 -18.77
N SER A 111 -2.80 9.51 -19.72
CA SER A 111 -4.21 9.81 -19.51
C SER A 111 -4.99 8.57 -19.07
N GLY A 112 -5.76 8.71 -17.98
CA GLY A 112 -6.50 7.61 -17.34
C GLY A 112 -5.68 6.75 -16.36
N TYR A 113 -4.37 6.96 -16.25
CA TYR A 113 -3.50 6.24 -15.31
C TYR A 113 -2.81 7.14 -14.28
N ILE A 114 -2.69 8.44 -14.56
CA ILE A 114 -2.27 9.42 -13.55
C ILE A 114 -3.31 9.47 -12.43
N GLU A 115 -2.82 9.43 -11.19
CA GLU A 115 -3.65 9.44 -10.00
C GLU A 115 -3.18 10.57 -9.07
N ILE A 116 -4.14 11.19 -8.37
CA ILE A 116 -3.85 12.17 -7.32
C ILE A 116 -3.24 11.44 -6.13
N ILE A 117 -2.09 11.92 -5.67
CA ILE A 117 -1.41 11.37 -4.50
C ILE A 117 -1.56 12.33 -3.33
N SER A 118 -2.07 11.82 -2.22
CA SER A 118 -2.04 12.48 -0.92
C SER A 118 -0.80 12.06 -0.12
N GLY A 119 -0.48 12.80 0.94
CA GLY A 119 0.71 12.53 1.76
C GLY A 119 0.72 11.14 2.40
N ASP A 120 -0.43 10.64 2.83
CA ASP A 120 -0.60 9.29 3.39
C ASP A 120 -0.43 8.20 2.32
N ILE A 121 -0.98 8.40 1.11
CA ILE A 121 -0.75 7.49 -0.01
C ILE A 121 0.73 7.43 -0.36
N PHE A 122 1.39 8.60 -0.49
CA PHE A 122 2.81 8.70 -0.76
C PHE A 122 3.65 7.96 0.28
N GLU A 123 3.40 8.21 1.56
CA GLU A 123 4.11 7.57 2.66
C GLU A 123 3.97 6.04 2.58
N ASN A 124 2.75 5.55 2.34
CA ASN A 124 2.47 4.12 2.18
C ASN A 124 3.22 3.49 1.00
N ILE A 125 3.24 4.16 -0.17
CA ILE A 125 4.01 3.73 -1.34
C ILE A 125 5.50 3.66 -0.99
N THR A 126 6.08 4.72 -0.41
CA THR A 126 7.51 4.78 -0.07
C THR A 126 7.92 3.63 0.84
N LYS A 127 7.07 3.28 1.80
CA LYS A 127 7.30 2.17 2.73
C LYS A 127 7.24 0.81 2.03
N LEU A 128 6.26 0.59 1.15
CA LEU A 128 6.18 -0.62 0.33
C LEU A 128 7.39 -0.76 -0.60
N CYS A 129 7.78 0.31 -1.30
CA CYS A 129 8.96 0.33 -2.15
C CYS A 129 10.21 -0.07 -1.35
N LYS A 130 10.40 0.50 -0.15
CA LYS A 130 11.51 0.15 0.73
C LYS A 130 11.53 -1.34 1.09
N MET A 131 10.38 -1.93 1.42
CA MET A 131 10.26 -3.36 1.72
C MET A 131 10.67 -4.23 0.51
N TYR A 132 10.23 -3.88 -0.69
CA TYR A 132 10.65 -4.57 -1.91
C TYR A 132 12.14 -4.41 -2.19
N SER A 133 12.72 -3.22 -2.00
CA SER A 133 14.15 -2.97 -2.16
C SER A 133 14.99 -3.77 -1.15
N GLU A 134 14.57 -3.86 0.11
CA GLU A 134 15.23 -4.67 1.15
C GLU A 134 15.17 -6.17 0.81
N LEU A 135 14.00 -6.67 0.38
CA LEU A 135 13.86 -8.05 -0.08
C LEU A 135 14.75 -8.32 -1.32
N SER A 136 14.83 -7.37 -2.25
CA SER A 136 15.70 -7.48 -3.42
C SER A 136 17.18 -7.53 -3.03
N LYS A 137 17.61 -6.72 -2.06
CA LYS A 137 18.99 -6.77 -1.54
C LYS A 137 19.30 -8.15 -0.98
N PHE A 138 18.41 -8.70 -0.16
CA PHE A 138 18.56 -10.06 0.35
C PHE A 138 18.70 -11.12 -0.76
N LYS A 139 17.94 -10.97 -1.85
CA LYS A 139 17.98 -11.83 -3.03
C LYS A 139 19.30 -11.74 -3.80
N SER A 140 19.88 -10.54 -3.92
CA SER A 140 21.02 -10.28 -4.81
C SER A 140 22.39 -10.34 -4.11
N THR A 141 22.49 -9.98 -2.83
CA THR A 141 23.79 -9.84 -2.15
C THR A 141 24.28 -11.20 -1.63
N HIS A 142 25.16 -11.85 -2.39
CA HIS A 142 25.85 -13.07 -1.96
C HIS A 142 27.24 -12.78 -1.35
N ASP A 143 27.77 -11.60 -1.61
CA ASP A 143 29.13 -11.19 -1.21
C ASP A 143 29.22 -10.62 0.22
N ILE A 144 28.09 -10.35 0.86
CA ILE A 144 28.02 -9.88 2.25
C ILE A 144 27.67 -11.04 3.20
N GLY A 145 28.10 -10.91 4.46
CA GLY A 145 27.90 -11.95 5.47
C GLY A 145 26.42 -12.27 5.71
N VAL A 146 26.13 -13.54 6.01
CA VAL A 146 24.75 -14.04 6.28
C VAL A 146 24.03 -13.19 7.31
N HIS A 147 24.73 -12.74 8.36
CA HIS A 147 24.14 -11.88 9.39
C HIS A 147 23.55 -10.59 8.81
N GLU A 148 24.30 -9.89 7.96
CA GLU A 148 23.86 -8.64 7.32
C GLU A 148 22.69 -8.90 6.36
N ARG A 149 22.75 -9.99 5.59
CA ARG A 149 21.63 -10.41 4.73
C ARG A 149 20.33 -10.60 5.52
N CYS A 150 20.42 -11.27 6.67
CA CYS A 150 19.26 -11.49 7.52
C CYS A 150 18.68 -10.19 8.10
N GLN A 151 19.47 -9.14 8.26
CA GLN A 151 18.96 -7.85 8.71
C GLN A 151 17.99 -7.22 7.72
N TYR A 152 18.24 -7.34 6.40
CA TYR A 152 17.31 -6.85 5.38
C TYR A 152 15.94 -7.53 5.47
N VAL A 153 15.91 -8.86 5.60
CA VAL A 153 14.65 -9.62 5.70
C VAL A 153 13.93 -9.33 7.02
N ALA A 154 14.68 -9.18 8.12
CA ALA A 154 14.09 -8.82 9.40
C ALA A 154 13.42 -7.43 9.37
N GLN A 155 14.00 -6.47 8.63
CA GLN A 155 13.40 -5.15 8.40
C GLN A 155 12.11 -5.25 7.57
N CYS A 156 12.08 -6.12 6.55
CA CYS A 156 10.85 -6.43 5.81
C CYS A 156 9.74 -6.95 6.73
N VAL A 157 10.01 -7.97 7.56
CA VAL A 157 9.04 -8.58 8.48
C VAL A 157 8.52 -7.55 9.48
N THR A 158 9.41 -6.75 10.04
CA THR A 158 9.05 -5.70 11.01
C THR A 158 8.13 -4.66 10.38
N SER A 159 8.49 -4.19 9.18
CA SER A 159 7.69 -3.22 8.42
C SER A 159 6.32 -3.79 8.06
N TYR A 160 6.28 -5.00 7.50
CA TYR A 160 5.04 -5.70 7.16
C TYR A 160 4.07 -5.79 8.34
N ASN A 161 4.55 -6.30 9.48
CA ASN A 161 3.74 -6.49 10.68
C ASN A 161 3.19 -5.18 11.25
N SER A 162 3.83 -4.05 10.98
CA SER A 162 3.33 -2.73 11.36
C SER A 162 2.16 -2.29 10.48
N TYR A 163 2.21 -2.54 9.17
CA TYR A 163 1.22 -2.07 8.22
C TYR A 163 -0.03 -2.93 8.14
N ILE A 164 0.09 -4.25 8.29
CA ILE A 164 -1.09 -5.14 8.26
C ILE A 164 -2.12 -4.82 9.36
N ARG A 165 -1.71 -4.11 10.42
CA ARG A 165 -2.63 -3.62 11.47
C ARG A 165 -3.66 -2.63 10.94
N LEU A 166 -3.35 -1.94 9.84
CA LEU A 166 -4.26 -1.02 9.15
C LEU A 166 -5.34 -1.78 8.36
N CYS A 167 -5.13 -3.06 8.04
CA CYS A 167 -6.03 -3.84 7.20
C CYS A 167 -7.36 -4.24 7.84
N ASN A 168 -7.52 -3.96 9.14
CA ASN A 168 -8.82 -4.03 9.81
C ASN A 168 -9.78 -2.92 9.37
N ASN A 169 -9.27 -1.85 8.74
CA ASN A 169 -10.06 -0.74 8.25
C ASN A 169 -10.16 -0.80 6.72
N SER A 170 -11.39 -0.82 6.20
CA SER A 170 -11.67 -0.90 4.77
C SER A 170 -11.13 0.27 3.95
N ILE A 171 -10.83 1.41 4.58
CA ILE A 171 -10.19 2.57 3.92
C ILE A 171 -8.81 2.18 3.35
N TYR A 172 -8.09 1.26 4.00
CA TYR A 172 -6.76 0.82 3.55
C TYR A 172 -6.80 -0.40 2.64
N ARG A 173 -7.95 -0.75 2.04
CA ARG A 173 -8.10 -1.96 1.22
C ARG A 173 -7.04 -2.07 0.13
N ASP A 174 -6.75 -0.98 -0.58
CA ASP A 174 -5.77 -0.99 -1.68
C ASP A 174 -4.34 -1.19 -1.19
N LEU A 175 -3.99 -0.58 -0.05
CA LEU A 175 -2.73 -0.83 0.64
C LEU A 175 -2.62 -2.29 1.07
N CYS A 176 -3.70 -2.87 1.59
CA CYS A 176 -3.74 -4.24 2.06
C CYS A 176 -3.67 -5.26 0.94
N ASN A 177 -4.25 -4.96 -0.23
CA ASN A 177 -4.03 -5.75 -1.44
C ASN A 177 -2.54 -5.76 -1.81
N ALA A 178 -1.89 -4.60 -1.81
CA ALA A 178 -0.45 -4.52 -2.11
C ALA A 178 0.43 -5.21 -1.05
N LEU A 179 0.03 -5.19 0.23
CA LEU A 179 0.68 -5.97 1.28
C LEU A 179 0.48 -7.48 1.06
N GLU A 180 -0.70 -7.91 0.62
CA GLU A 180 -0.94 -9.32 0.29
C GLU A 180 -0.07 -9.78 -0.88
N ASP A 181 0.09 -8.95 -1.92
CA ASP A 181 1.00 -9.23 -3.03
C ASP A 181 2.46 -9.34 -2.53
N PHE A 182 2.89 -8.43 -1.64
CA PHE A 182 4.20 -8.52 -1.01
C PHE A 182 4.36 -9.81 -0.20
N ARG A 183 3.32 -10.19 0.57
CA ARG A 183 3.30 -11.41 1.39
C ARG A 183 3.55 -12.65 0.55
N GLN A 184 2.86 -12.76 -0.59
CA GLN A 184 3.04 -13.87 -1.51
C GLN A 184 4.48 -13.92 -2.03
N ASN A 185 4.99 -12.80 -2.54
CA ASN A 185 6.37 -12.70 -3.06
C ASN A 185 7.43 -13.04 -2.00
N TYR A 186 7.22 -12.60 -0.76
CA TYR A 186 8.10 -12.91 0.36
C TYR A 186 8.07 -14.41 0.68
N ASN A 187 6.87 -14.97 0.87
CA ASN A 187 6.70 -16.35 1.29
C ASN A 187 7.28 -17.32 0.25
N GLU A 188 6.95 -17.12 -1.03
CA GLU A 188 7.46 -17.93 -2.13
C GLU A 188 9.00 -17.94 -2.15
N TYR A 189 9.62 -16.79 -1.91
CA TYR A 189 11.08 -16.72 -1.87
C TYR A 189 11.65 -17.40 -0.63
N MET A 190 11.10 -17.12 0.56
CA MET A 190 11.61 -17.55 1.85
C MET A 190 11.43 -19.06 2.11
N ASP A 191 10.45 -19.70 1.46
CA ASP A 191 10.24 -21.16 1.59
C ASP A 191 11.49 -21.96 1.24
N SER A 192 12.16 -21.54 0.16
CA SER A 192 13.39 -22.16 -0.34
C SER A 192 14.66 -21.78 0.45
N GLN A 193 14.59 -20.81 1.36
CA GLN A 193 15.78 -20.31 2.06
C GLN A 193 16.14 -21.18 3.27
N THR A 194 17.44 -21.47 3.41
CA THR A 194 18.01 -22.23 4.53
C THR A 194 18.77 -21.33 5.51
N ILE A 195 19.03 -20.07 5.15
CA ILE A 195 19.64 -19.08 6.03
C ILE A 195 18.57 -18.29 6.77
N CYS A 196 18.96 -17.60 7.85
CA CYS A 196 18.08 -16.76 8.66
C CYS A 196 16.95 -17.53 9.36
N GLU A 197 17.26 -18.69 9.95
CA GLU A 197 16.27 -19.59 10.60
C GLU A 197 15.39 -18.92 11.68
N SER A 198 15.88 -17.85 12.31
CA SER A 198 15.11 -17.07 13.30
C SER A 198 14.04 -16.16 12.69
N ILE A 199 14.04 -15.98 11.37
CA ILE A 199 13.09 -15.12 10.65
C ILE A 199 11.94 -15.97 10.11
N PRO A 200 10.67 -15.56 10.31
CA PRO A 200 9.52 -16.29 9.79
C PRO A 200 9.59 -16.45 8.27
N LYS A 201 9.40 -17.69 7.78
CA LYS A 201 9.25 -17.96 6.34
C LYS A 201 7.92 -17.48 5.78
N HIS A 202 6.88 -17.49 6.61
CA HIS A 202 5.55 -17.05 6.24
C HIS A 202 5.14 -15.83 7.03
N LEU A 203 4.75 -14.79 6.29
CA LEU A 203 4.08 -13.62 6.83
C LEU A 203 2.57 -13.90 7.01
N PRO A 204 1.94 -13.33 8.05
CA PRO A 204 0.50 -13.46 8.28
C PRO A 204 -0.29 -12.80 7.13
N PRO A 205 -1.50 -13.29 6.79
CA PRO A 205 -2.31 -12.72 5.70
C PRO A 205 -2.76 -11.29 6.01
N ALA A 206 -2.88 -10.45 4.97
CA ALA A 206 -3.45 -9.10 5.12
C ALA A 206 -4.97 -9.13 5.35
N PHE A 207 -5.64 -10.20 4.92
CA PHE A 207 -7.08 -10.43 5.07
C PHE A 207 -7.36 -11.71 5.88
N GLY A 208 -8.20 -11.63 6.91
CA GLY A 208 -8.71 -12.81 7.61
C GLY A 208 -8.68 -12.71 9.14
N HIS A 209 -9.90 -12.74 9.69
CA HIS A 209 -10.36 -12.93 11.07
C HIS A 209 -9.31 -12.98 12.20
N ASN A 210 -9.39 -11.97 13.09
CA ASN A 210 -8.68 -11.89 14.37
C ASN A 210 -7.20 -12.27 14.25
N ILE A 211 -6.37 -11.29 13.86
CA ILE A 211 -4.90 -11.39 13.98
C ILE A 211 -4.55 -11.56 15.47
N ILE A 212 -4.65 -12.79 15.98
CA ILE A 212 -3.95 -13.22 17.18
C ILE A 212 -2.50 -13.33 16.71
N VAL A 213 -1.74 -12.26 16.91
CA VAL A 213 -0.29 -12.28 16.76
C VAL A 213 0.24 -13.29 17.79
N ILE A 214 0.35 -14.56 17.41
CA ILE A 214 1.07 -15.55 18.20
C ILE A 214 2.55 -15.22 18.01
N SER A 215 3.04 -14.27 18.81
CA SER A 215 4.48 -14.08 19.02
C SER A 215 5.02 -15.36 19.66
N LEU A 216 5.50 -16.28 18.82
CA LEU A 216 6.34 -17.41 19.25
C LEU A 216 7.72 -16.88 19.64
N ILE A 217 7.79 -16.11 20.73
CA ILE A 217 9.04 -15.85 21.43
C ILE A 217 8.96 -16.63 22.75
N PRO A 218 9.70 -17.73 22.92
CA PRO A 218 9.71 -18.45 24.18
C PRO A 218 10.55 -17.66 25.20
N ILE A 219 9.90 -16.77 25.96
CA ILE A 219 10.52 -16.13 27.12
C ILE A 219 10.45 -17.12 28.29
N PHE A 220 11.42 -18.04 28.36
CA PHE A 220 11.67 -18.83 29.57
C PHE A 220 12.38 -17.96 30.61
N THR A 221 11.63 -17.15 31.36
CA THR A 221 12.10 -16.53 32.60
C THR A 221 11.09 -16.78 33.74
N PRO A 222 11.54 -16.93 35.00
CA PRO A 222 10.74 -17.49 36.11
C PRO A 222 9.62 -16.57 36.64
N LEU A 223 9.22 -15.53 35.90
CA LEU A 223 8.05 -14.70 36.17
C LEU A 223 6.75 -15.19 35.48
N GLY A 224 6.81 -16.23 34.64
CA GLY A 224 5.68 -16.75 33.86
C GLY A 224 4.48 -17.28 34.66
N SER A 225 4.66 -17.60 35.95
CA SER A 225 3.59 -18.16 36.81
C SER A 225 2.43 -17.18 37.05
N ARG A 226 2.70 -15.87 37.13
CA ARG A 226 1.64 -14.86 37.34
C ARG A 226 0.88 -14.49 36.07
N ILE A 227 1.53 -14.58 34.91
CA ILE A 227 0.93 -14.28 33.60
C ILE A 227 -0.04 -15.39 33.19
N HIS A 228 0.28 -16.66 33.48
CA HIS A 228 -0.61 -17.79 33.18
C HIS A 228 -1.97 -17.67 33.89
N HIS A 229 -1.98 -17.16 35.13
CA HIS A 229 -3.22 -16.91 35.87
C HIS A 229 -4.06 -15.78 35.25
N LEU A 230 -3.43 -14.73 34.74
CA LEU A 230 -4.11 -13.63 34.06
C LEU A 230 -4.68 -14.06 32.70
N LEU A 231 -3.94 -14.88 31.94
CA LEU A 231 -4.39 -15.45 30.66
C LEU A 231 -5.57 -16.42 30.85
N ARG A 232 -5.56 -17.22 31.92
CA ARG A 232 -6.67 -18.11 32.26
C ARG A 232 -7.94 -17.34 32.64
N ARG A 233 -7.78 -16.15 33.24
CA ARG A 233 -8.90 -15.25 33.57
C ARG A 233 -9.48 -14.58 32.33
N GLN A 234 -8.65 -14.19 31.34
CA GLN A 234 -9.13 -13.65 30.06
C GLN A 234 -9.84 -14.70 29.19
N LYS A 235 -9.34 -15.94 29.14
CA LYS A 235 -10.01 -17.04 28.42
C LYS A 235 -11.42 -17.31 28.96
N LYS A 236 -11.63 -17.18 30.28
CA LYS A 236 -12.96 -17.34 30.90
C LYS A 236 -13.92 -16.20 30.54
N ILE A 237 -13.42 -14.98 30.34
CA ILE A 237 -14.23 -13.83 29.90
C ILE A 237 -14.66 -13.99 28.44
N LEU A 238 -13.75 -14.45 27.57
CA LEU A 238 -14.05 -14.69 26.15
C LEU A 238 -15.14 -15.76 25.97
N ASN A 239 -15.02 -16.89 26.68
CA ASN A 239 -16.02 -17.95 26.63
C ASN A 239 -17.39 -17.47 27.14
N ASN A 240 -17.42 -16.59 28.14
CA ASN A 240 -18.68 -16.00 28.62
C ASN A 240 -19.32 -15.06 27.58
N ILE A 241 -18.54 -14.38 26.75
CA ILE A 241 -19.05 -13.49 25.68
C ILE A 241 -19.60 -14.33 24.51
N GLU A 242 -18.93 -15.44 24.16
CA GLU A 242 -19.44 -16.39 23.17
C GLU A 242 -20.78 -17.01 23.60
N ASP A 243 -20.91 -17.43 24.87
CA ASP A 243 -22.17 -17.94 25.42
C ASP A 243 -23.29 -16.89 25.37
N ILE A 244 -23.02 -15.64 25.77
CA ILE A 244 -24.01 -14.54 25.68
C ILE A 244 -24.43 -14.28 24.22
N SER A 245 -23.50 -14.35 23.27
CA SER A 245 -23.82 -14.18 21.84
C SER A 245 -24.70 -15.30 21.29
N ALA A 246 -24.46 -16.55 21.73
CA ALA A 246 -25.27 -17.69 21.34
C ALA A 246 -26.69 -17.60 21.90
N GLU A 247 -26.84 -17.15 23.15
CA GLU A 247 -28.14 -16.98 23.82
C GLU A 247 -28.99 -15.85 23.19
N LEU A 248 -28.36 -14.74 22.76
CA LEU A 248 -29.03 -13.65 22.03
C LEU A 248 -29.48 -14.07 20.62
N ASN A 249 -28.73 -14.94 19.95
CA ASN A 249 -29.11 -15.47 18.64
C ASN A 249 -30.34 -16.40 18.73
N HIS A 250 -30.46 -17.18 19.81
CA HIS A 250 -31.62 -18.04 20.03
C HIS A 250 -32.90 -17.28 20.40
N THR A 251 -32.81 -16.06 20.93
CA THR A 251 -33.99 -15.24 21.27
C THR A 251 -34.51 -14.40 20.09
N SER A 252 -33.65 -14.10 19.12
CA SER A 252 -34.00 -13.36 17.88
C SER A 252 -34.91 -14.17 16.92
N GLU A 253 -34.83 -15.50 16.90
CA GLU A 253 -35.59 -16.34 15.97
C GLU A 253 -37.03 -16.71 16.40
N ARG A 254 -37.53 -16.22 17.55
CA ARG A 254 -38.86 -16.63 18.08
C ARG A 254 -40.02 -15.65 17.89
N ASN A 255 -39.93 -14.67 16.99
CA ASN A 255 -41.07 -13.79 16.70
C ASN A 255 -41.45 -13.80 15.22
N ASN A 256 -42.05 -14.90 14.76
CA ASN A 256 -42.93 -14.89 13.58
C ASN A 256 -43.79 -16.16 13.52
N LYS A 257 -44.95 -16.13 14.19
CA LYS A 257 -46.22 -16.79 13.82
C LYS A 257 -47.21 -16.71 14.98
N HIS A 258 -48.14 -15.75 14.92
CA HIS A 258 -49.57 -16.06 15.00
C HIS A 258 -50.40 -14.86 14.54
N SER A 259 -51.03 -15.03 13.38
CA SER A 259 -52.25 -14.31 13.03
C SER A 259 -53.39 -14.88 13.87
N GLU A 260 -54.13 -14.03 14.60
CA GLU A 260 -55.59 -13.99 14.54
C GLU A 260 -56.13 -12.80 15.34
N ASN A 261 -56.95 -12.02 14.63
CA ASN A 261 -57.46 -10.72 15.01
C ASN A 261 -58.61 -10.90 16.03
N MET A 262 -58.33 -10.71 17.32
CA MET A 262 -59.38 -10.60 18.34
C MET A 262 -60.04 -9.21 18.22
N ARG A 263 -61.35 -9.21 17.92
CA ARG A 263 -62.21 -8.03 17.88
C ARG A 263 -62.29 -7.39 19.27
N TYR A 264 -61.90 -6.13 19.40
CA TYR A 264 -62.26 -5.30 20.54
C TYR A 264 -63.29 -4.24 20.10
N ASN A 265 -64.50 -4.35 20.65
CA ASN A 265 -65.56 -3.36 20.55
C ASN A 265 -65.19 -2.13 21.41
N ILE A 266 -65.21 -0.94 20.83
CA ILE A 266 -65.19 0.32 21.58
C ILE A 266 -66.55 0.98 21.41
N ALA A 267 -67.26 1.16 22.52
CA ALA A 267 -68.53 1.88 22.60
C ALA A 267 -68.28 3.39 22.58
N TYR A 268 -68.96 4.10 21.68
CA TYR A 268 -69.05 5.57 21.72
C TYR A 268 -70.22 5.97 22.61
N TYR A 269 -69.96 6.78 23.63
CA TYR A 269 -70.99 7.60 24.28
C TYR A 269 -70.96 8.99 23.66
N SER A 270 -72.08 9.40 23.07
CA SER A 270 -72.31 10.73 22.51
C SER A 270 -72.76 11.70 23.60
N SER A 271 -72.30 12.94 23.50
CA SER A 271 -72.98 14.14 24.01
C SER A 271 -73.14 15.12 22.85
#